data_AF-A0A356ERV3-F1
#
_entry.id   AF-A0A356ERV3-F1
#
_cell.length_a   1.000
_cell.length_b   1.000
_cell.length_c   1.000
_cell.angle_alpha   90.00
_cell.angle_beta   90.00
_cell.angle_gamma   90.00
#
_symmetry.space_group_name_H-M   'P 1'
#
loop_
_entity.id
_entity.type
_entity.pdbx_description
1 polymer ?
#
loop_
_entity_poly.entity_id
_entity_poly.type
_entity_poly.pdbx_seq_one_letter_code
_entity_poly.pdbx_strand_id
1 'polypeptide(L)'
;MGKIGIYIPDDQMPAIEKWQKELNLSEIFRRAFYREVAIRESTSKIGDKVVRDLVERLKREETESYENGRQLGKTDGNKWAKASASLRVFRQVFEEEGFDDDALYGLLDDDYSFFEEEYLENAAESAGVDCETFRRGYLSGFREGMREVWIAVRGKL
;
A
#
# COMPACT_ATOMS: atom_id res chain seq x y z
N MET A 1 -13.65 16.06 46.79
CA MET A 1 -12.79 15.26 45.89
C MET A 1 -13.47 13.91 45.72
N GLY A 2 -13.76 13.46 44.49
CA GLY A 2 -14.38 12.15 44.25
C GLY A 2 -13.35 11.03 44.42
N LYS A 3 -13.76 9.90 45.01
CA LYS A 3 -12.93 8.69 45.08
C LYS A 3 -13.44 7.70 44.03
N ILE A 4 -12.54 7.24 43.16
CA ILE A 4 -12.83 6.22 42.14
C ILE A 4 -12.06 4.97 42.53
N GLY A 5 -12.75 3.83 42.57
CA GLY A 5 -12.12 2.51 42.64
C GLY A 5 -11.84 2.01 41.23
N ILE A 6 -10.63 1.51 41.00
CA ILE A 6 -10.25 0.88 39.73
C ILE A 6 -9.95 -0.59 39.98
N TYR A 7 -10.30 -1.44 39.01
CA TYR A 7 -9.91 -2.84 39.01
C TYR A 7 -8.59 -2.98 38.28
N ILE A 8 -7.64 -3.66 38.90
CA ILE A 8 -6.31 -3.92 38.35
C ILE A 8 -6.17 -5.44 38.24
N PRO A 9 -5.66 -5.96 37.10
CA PRO A 9 -5.35 -7.38 36.96
C PRO A 9 -4.38 -7.88 38.05
N ASP A 10 -4.63 -9.08 38.58
CA ASP A 10 -3.89 -9.62 39.73
C ASP A 10 -2.38 -9.79 39.45
N ASP A 11 -2.01 -10.05 38.20
CA ASP A 11 -0.61 -10.17 37.74
C ASP A 11 0.15 -8.83 37.79
N GLN A 12 -0.57 -7.71 37.76
CA GLN A 12 0.00 -6.36 37.85
C GLN A 12 0.05 -5.84 39.30
N MET A 13 -0.67 -6.47 40.22
CA MET A 13 -0.79 -6.02 41.61
C MET A 13 0.56 -5.96 42.36
N PRO A 14 1.49 -6.92 42.23
CA PRO A 14 2.80 -6.85 42.89
C PRO A 14 3.63 -5.63 42.44
N ALA A 15 3.52 -5.23 41.18
CA ALA A 15 4.21 -4.05 40.65
C ALA A 15 3.59 -2.76 41.20
N ILE A 16 2.25 -2.70 41.29
CA ILE A 16 1.51 -1.56 41.84
C ILE A 16 1.82 -1.38 43.34
N GLU A 17 1.86 -2.45 44.12
CA GLU A 17 2.23 -2.40 45.55
C GLU A 17 3.66 -1.91 45.77
N LYS A 18 4.59 -2.30 44.89
CA LYS A 18 5.96 -1.79 44.88
C LYS A 18 5.96 -0.28 44.59
N TRP A 19 5.30 0.15 43.51
CA TRP A 19 5.24 1.56 43.13
C TRP A 19 4.50 2.43 44.15
N GLN A 20 3.53 1.90 44.89
CA GLN A 20 2.82 2.63 45.94
C GLN A 20 3.75 3.15 47.03
N LYS A 21 4.86 2.44 47.29
CA LYS A 21 5.86 2.82 48.30
C LYS A 21 6.82 3.90 47.79
N GLU A 22 6.96 4.04 46.48
CA GLU A 22 7.98 4.87 45.83
C GLU A 22 7.36 6.09 45.12
N LEU A 23 6.08 6.04 44.77
CA LEU A 23 5.41 7.00 43.88
C LEU A 23 4.03 7.42 44.40
N ASN A 24 3.62 8.64 44.05
CA ASN A 24 2.24 9.09 44.25
C ASN A 24 1.34 8.54 43.14
N LEU A 25 0.80 7.34 43.37
CA LEU A 25 -0.08 6.67 42.40
C LEU A 25 -1.30 7.52 42.02
N SER A 26 -1.87 8.27 42.97
CA SER A 26 -3.03 9.14 42.67
C SER A 26 -2.68 10.21 41.63
N GLU A 27 -1.48 10.79 41.70
CA GLU A 27 -1.01 11.76 40.72
C GLU A 27 -0.74 11.12 39.35
N ILE A 28 -0.15 9.91 39.35
CA ILE A 28 0.13 9.17 38.13
C ILE A 28 -1.16 8.80 37.41
N PHE A 29 -2.13 8.21 38.12
CA PHE A 29 -3.43 7.87 37.55
C PHE A 29 -4.19 9.11 37.08
N ARG A 30 -4.10 10.22 37.81
CA ARG A 30 -4.71 11.49 37.39
C ARG A 30 -4.13 12.00 36.07
N ARG A 31 -2.80 11.97 35.92
CA ARG A 31 -2.13 12.37 34.66
C ARG A 31 -2.47 11.44 33.50
N ALA A 32 -2.45 10.13 33.74
CA ALA A 32 -2.84 9.14 32.75
C ALA A 32 -4.31 9.35 32.31
N PHE A 33 -5.21 9.57 33.26
CA PHE A 33 -6.62 9.86 33.00
C PHE A 33 -6.78 11.12 32.13
N TYR A 34 -6.15 12.25 32.49
CA TYR A 34 -6.24 13.47 31.68
C TYR A 34 -5.65 13.29 30.28
N ARG A 35 -4.56 12.53 30.14
CA ARG A 35 -3.97 12.21 28.84
C ARG A 35 -4.95 11.41 27.98
N GLU A 36 -5.56 10.37 28.52
CA GLU A 36 -6.52 9.53 27.80
C GLU A 36 -7.80 10.29 27.44
N VAL A 37 -8.30 11.14 28.34
CA VAL A 37 -9.43 12.04 28.03
C VAL A 37 -9.07 13.00 26.90
N ALA A 38 -7.90 13.64 26.94
CA ALA A 38 -7.46 14.54 25.89
C ALA A 38 -7.28 13.82 24.53
N ILE A 39 -6.74 12.60 24.54
CA ILE A 39 -6.66 11.76 23.33
C ILE A 39 -8.07 11.50 22.81
N ARG A 40 -8.97 11.00 23.66
CA ARG A 40 -10.34 10.65 23.25
C ARG A 40 -11.15 11.85 22.78
N GLU A 41 -10.97 13.01 23.38
CA GLU A 41 -11.56 14.27 22.92
C GLU A 41 -10.94 14.75 21.61
N SER A 42 -9.65 14.50 21.36
CA SER A 42 -9.02 14.85 20.08
C SER A 42 -9.48 13.93 18.95
N THR A 43 -9.70 12.64 19.21
CA THR A 43 -10.22 11.69 18.22
C THR A 43 -11.71 11.88 17.97
N SER A 44 -12.51 12.20 19.00
CA SER A 44 -13.95 12.45 18.84
C SER A 44 -14.28 13.80 18.18
N LYS A 45 -13.31 14.72 18.10
CA LYS A 45 -13.45 15.99 17.38
C LYS A 45 -13.28 15.88 15.86
N ILE A 46 -12.79 14.75 15.35
CA ILE A 46 -12.80 14.50 13.91
C ILE A 46 -14.20 14.02 13.56
N GLY A 47 -15.09 14.97 13.25
CA GLY A 47 -16.48 14.64 12.90
C GLY A 47 -16.56 13.74 11.67
N ASP A 48 -17.60 12.91 11.59
CA ASP A 48 -17.83 11.93 10.51
C ASP A 48 -17.68 12.51 9.10
N LYS A 49 -18.02 13.80 8.93
CA LYS A 49 -17.84 14.51 7.66
C LYS A 49 -16.35 14.63 7.29
N VAL A 50 -15.50 15.02 8.22
CA VAL A 50 -14.05 15.17 7.98
C VAL A 50 -13.41 13.82 7.66
N VAL A 51 -13.82 12.75 8.37
CA VAL A 51 -13.35 11.39 8.07
C VAL A 51 -13.80 10.96 6.68
N ARG A 52 -15.06 11.20 6.31
CA ARG A 52 -15.59 10.86 4.99
C ARG A 52 -14.87 11.60 3.87
N ASP A 53 -14.72 12.91 4.00
CA ASP A 53 -14.05 13.76 3.01
C ASP A 53 -12.57 13.31 2.83
N LEU A 54 -11.91 12.94 3.93
CA LEU A 54 -10.56 12.37 3.90
C LEU A 54 -10.51 11.03 3.16
N VAL A 55 -11.43 10.11 3.45
CA VAL A 55 -11.50 8.81 2.77
C VAL A 55 -11.75 8.98 1.28
N GLU A 56 -12.65 9.89 0.88
CA GLU A 56 -12.93 10.16 -0.54
C GLU A 56 -11.70 10.73 -1.26
N ARG A 57 -10.97 11.65 -0.61
CA ARG A 57 -9.71 12.18 -1.15
C ARG A 57 -8.67 11.06 -1.32
N LEU A 58 -8.44 10.23 -0.30
CA LEU A 58 -7.45 9.16 -0.35
C LEU A 58 -7.78 8.11 -1.42
N LYS A 59 -9.06 7.74 -1.59
CA LYS A 59 -9.49 6.84 -2.68
C LYS A 59 -9.21 7.40 -4.06
N ARG A 60 -9.38 8.72 -4.24
CA ARG A 60 -9.05 9.38 -5.51
C ARG A 60 -7.54 9.37 -5.76
N GLU A 61 -6.74 9.68 -4.74
CA GLU A 61 -5.27 9.62 -4.82
C GLU A 61 -4.76 8.21 -5.15
N GLU A 62 -5.35 7.18 -4.53
CA GLU A 62 -5.06 5.78 -4.86
C GLU A 62 -5.39 5.46 -6.32
N THR A 63 -6.58 5.88 -6.79
CA THR A 63 -7.02 5.65 -8.18
C THR A 63 -6.11 6.36 -9.18
N GLU A 64 -5.71 7.59 -8.89
CA GLU A 64 -4.80 8.39 -9.73
C GLU A 64 -3.41 7.76 -9.79
N SER A 65 -2.88 7.34 -8.64
CA SER A 65 -1.59 6.64 -8.56
C SER A 65 -1.60 5.38 -9.42
N TYR A 66 -2.66 4.58 -9.31
CA TYR A 66 -2.82 3.34 -10.09
C TYR A 66 -2.90 3.62 -11.59
N GLU A 67 -3.73 4.57 -12.02
CA GLU A 67 -3.94 4.84 -13.44
C GLU A 67 -2.69 5.45 -14.11
N ASN A 68 -1.95 6.30 -13.38
CA ASN A 68 -0.66 6.82 -13.84
C ASN A 68 0.34 5.69 -14.10
N GLY A 69 0.45 4.75 -13.15
CA GLY A 69 1.26 3.54 -13.32
C GLY A 69 0.80 2.74 -14.52
N ARG A 70 -0.51 2.45 -14.62
CA ARG A 70 -1.11 1.64 -15.68
C ARG A 70 -0.84 2.21 -17.06
N GLN A 71 -0.95 3.52 -17.23
CA GLN A 71 -0.74 4.17 -18.53
C GLN A 71 0.74 4.09 -18.97
N LEU A 72 1.67 4.31 -18.04
CA LEU A 72 3.10 4.17 -18.33
C LEU A 72 3.44 2.71 -18.66
N GLY A 73 3.03 1.79 -17.79
CA GLY A 73 3.24 0.35 -17.98
C GLY A 73 2.71 -0.12 -19.32
N LYS A 74 1.49 0.27 -19.69
CA LYS A 74 0.90 -0.08 -20.99
C LYS A 74 1.74 0.36 -22.17
N THR A 75 2.27 1.58 -22.10
CA THR A 75 3.13 2.12 -23.15
C THR A 75 4.42 1.31 -23.27
N ASP A 76 5.05 0.99 -22.14
CA ASP A 76 6.33 0.28 -22.12
C ASP A 76 6.18 -1.21 -22.45
N GLY A 77 5.14 -1.87 -21.95
CA GLY A 77 4.81 -3.25 -22.29
C GLY A 77 4.52 -3.44 -23.78
N ASN A 78 3.87 -2.47 -24.42
CA ASN A 78 3.65 -2.51 -25.87
C ASN A 78 4.97 -2.36 -26.66
N LYS A 79 5.84 -1.43 -26.25
CA LYS A 79 7.16 -1.24 -26.87
C LYS A 79 8.03 -2.49 -26.71
N TRP A 80 8.10 -3.02 -25.49
CA TRP A 80 8.89 -4.20 -25.17
C TRP A 80 8.38 -5.43 -25.94
N ALA A 81 7.07 -5.63 -25.99
CA ALA A 81 6.45 -6.72 -26.74
C ALA A 81 6.80 -6.71 -28.23
N LYS A 82 6.97 -5.52 -28.83
CA LYS A 82 7.36 -5.38 -30.24
C LYS A 82 8.86 -5.57 -30.48
N ALA A 83 9.70 -5.18 -29.52
CA ALA A 83 11.14 -5.16 -29.68
C ALA A 83 11.81 -6.47 -29.24
N SER A 84 11.29 -7.11 -28.19
CA SER A 84 12.04 -8.11 -27.42
C SER A 84 11.25 -9.38 -27.11
N ALA A 85 9.92 -9.35 -27.06
CA ALA A 85 9.15 -10.53 -26.67
C ALA A 85 9.29 -11.69 -27.68
N SER A 86 9.64 -12.86 -27.16
CA SER A 86 9.63 -14.12 -27.92
C SER A 86 8.24 -14.77 -27.90
N LEU A 87 7.97 -15.68 -28.84
CA LEU A 87 6.76 -16.50 -28.83
C LEU A 87 6.60 -17.29 -27.52
N ARG A 88 7.72 -17.77 -26.94
CA ARG A 88 7.71 -18.47 -25.65
C ARG A 88 7.12 -17.58 -24.56
N VAL A 89 7.59 -16.33 -24.46
CA VAL A 89 7.07 -15.36 -23.48
C VAL A 89 5.58 -15.12 -23.67
N PHE A 90 5.13 -14.90 -24.91
CA PHE A 90 3.70 -14.67 -25.14
C PHE A 90 2.82 -15.84 -24.70
N ARG A 91 3.24 -17.07 -25.00
CA ARG A 91 2.51 -18.27 -24.56
C ARG A 91 2.53 -18.40 -23.04
N GLN A 92 3.68 -18.19 -22.41
CA GLN A 92 3.80 -18.24 -20.97
C GLN A 92 2.87 -17.22 -20.28
N VAL A 93 2.85 -15.97 -20.76
CA VAL A 93 2.07 -14.88 -20.14
C VAL A 93 0.55 -14.99 -20.38
N PHE A 94 0.13 -15.52 -21.53
CA PHE A 94 -1.27 -15.47 -21.99
C PHE A 94 -1.95 -16.82 -22.23
N GLU A 95 -1.22 -17.92 -22.26
CA GLU A 95 -1.78 -19.26 -22.50
C GLU A 95 -1.57 -20.22 -21.32
N GLU A 96 -0.59 -19.98 -20.44
CA GLU A 96 -0.41 -20.78 -19.23
C GLU A 96 -1.42 -20.39 -18.14
N GLU A 97 -2.07 -21.40 -17.57
CA GLU A 97 -2.97 -21.21 -16.43
C GLU A 97 -2.17 -20.84 -15.18
N GLY A 98 -2.69 -19.87 -14.40
CA GLY A 98 -2.05 -19.44 -13.16
C GLY A 98 -0.97 -18.37 -13.33
N PHE A 99 -0.74 -17.85 -14.55
CA PHE A 99 0.18 -16.73 -14.75
C PHE A 99 -0.41 -15.42 -14.22
N ASP A 100 0.15 -14.91 -13.12
CA ASP A 100 -0.25 -13.70 -12.42
C ASP A 100 0.80 -12.57 -12.54
N ASP A 101 0.60 -11.49 -11.79
CA ASP A 101 1.46 -10.32 -11.83
C ASP A 101 2.81 -10.56 -11.12
N ASP A 102 2.87 -11.48 -10.15
CA ASP A 102 4.11 -11.89 -9.48
C ASP A 102 4.98 -12.73 -10.43
N ALA A 103 4.37 -13.65 -11.18
CA ALA A 103 5.03 -14.40 -12.24
C ALA A 103 5.53 -13.47 -13.36
N LEU A 104 4.76 -12.43 -13.70
CA LEU A 104 5.19 -11.40 -14.66
C LEU A 104 6.39 -10.62 -14.13
N TYR A 105 6.37 -10.22 -12.86
CA TYR A 105 7.47 -9.52 -12.22
C TYR A 105 8.75 -10.36 -12.27
N GLY A 106 8.69 -11.62 -11.84
CA GLY A 106 9.84 -12.53 -11.86
C GLY A 106 10.38 -12.79 -13.28
N LEU A 107 9.50 -12.92 -14.29
CA LEU A 107 9.91 -13.09 -15.68
C LEU A 107 10.69 -11.88 -16.22
N LEU A 108 10.35 -10.67 -15.76
CA LEU A 108 10.93 -9.42 -16.25
C LEU A 108 12.16 -8.98 -15.45
N ASP A 109 12.27 -9.40 -14.20
CA ASP A 109 13.40 -9.14 -13.30
C ASP A 109 14.66 -9.92 -13.73
N ASP A 110 14.50 -11.20 -14.07
CA ASP A 110 15.63 -12.07 -14.46
C ASP A 110 16.29 -11.68 -15.80
N ASP A 111 15.58 -10.98 -16.68
CA ASP A 111 15.92 -10.98 -18.11
C ASP A 111 16.08 -9.56 -18.70
N TYR A 112 15.55 -8.47 -18.08
CA TYR A 112 15.43 -7.19 -18.79
C TYR A 112 15.65 -5.84 -18.06
N SER A 113 16.06 -5.78 -16.78
CA SER A 113 16.33 -4.52 -16.03
C SER A 113 15.23 -3.43 -16.12
N PHE A 114 14.05 -3.74 -16.65
CA PHE A 114 12.93 -2.81 -16.88
C PHE A 114 12.20 -2.45 -15.59
N PHE A 115 12.44 -3.24 -14.54
CA PHE A 115 11.93 -3.07 -13.18
C PHE A 115 13.04 -2.63 -12.23
N GLU A 116 14.03 -1.87 -12.74
CA GLU A 116 14.89 -1.13 -11.84
C GLU A 116 14.00 -0.31 -10.90
N GLU A 117 14.07 -0.64 -9.62
CA GLU A 117 13.23 -0.06 -8.59
C GLU A 117 13.32 1.48 -8.61
N GLU A 118 14.53 1.98 -8.89
CA GLU A 118 14.83 3.40 -9.11
C GLU A 118 14.06 4.02 -10.28
N TYR A 119 13.83 3.32 -11.40
CA TYR A 119 13.05 3.86 -12.52
C TYR A 119 11.60 4.11 -12.11
N LEU A 120 10.97 3.14 -11.45
CA LEU A 120 9.58 3.24 -11.03
C LEU A 120 9.40 4.24 -9.89
N GLU A 121 10.35 4.31 -8.95
CA GLU A 121 10.36 5.32 -7.89
C GLU A 121 10.47 6.73 -8.47
N ASN A 122 11.41 6.98 -9.38
CA ASN A 122 11.57 8.27 -10.04
C ASN A 122 10.32 8.66 -10.86
N ALA A 123 9.68 7.69 -11.53
CA ALA A 123 8.45 7.93 -12.27
C ALA A 123 7.27 8.28 -11.36
N ALA A 124 7.12 7.58 -10.23
CA ALA A 124 6.09 7.85 -9.24
C ALA A 124 6.31 9.21 -8.55
N GLU A 125 7.56 9.53 -8.18
CA GLU A 125 7.93 10.83 -7.60
C GLU A 125 7.65 11.98 -8.58
N SER A 126 8.04 11.81 -9.84
CA SER A 126 7.78 12.80 -10.91
C SER A 126 6.29 13.04 -11.12
N ALA A 127 5.46 12.01 -10.95
CA ALA A 127 4.01 12.10 -11.02
C ALA A 127 3.38 12.59 -9.69
N GLY A 128 4.14 12.67 -8.60
CA GLY A 128 3.65 13.09 -7.29
C GLY A 128 2.64 12.11 -6.67
N VAL A 129 2.81 10.81 -6.91
CA VAL A 129 1.86 9.76 -6.53
C VAL A 129 2.47 8.71 -5.60
N ASP A 130 1.62 7.87 -5.02
CA ASP A 130 2.05 6.75 -4.18
C ASP A 130 2.77 5.68 -5.02
N CYS A 131 4.03 5.39 -4.68
CA CYS A 131 4.89 4.50 -5.46
C CYS A 131 4.38 3.05 -5.47
N GLU A 132 3.86 2.54 -4.36
CA GLU A 132 3.39 1.16 -4.28
C GLU A 132 2.17 0.93 -5.17
N THR A 133 1.18 1.84 -5.08
CA THR A 133 -0.02 1.82 -5.91
C THR A 133 0.31 2.04 -7.39
N PHE A 134 1.25 2.95 -7.68
CA PHE A 134 1.77 3.16 -9.02
C PHE A 134 2.40 1.90 -9.59
N ARG A 135 3.25 1.20 -8.84
CA ARG A 135 3.92 -0.04 -9.26
C ARG A 135 2.92 -1.14 -9.61
N ARG A 136 1.85 -1.30 -8.81
CA ARG A 136 0.75 -2.23 -9.10
C ARG A 136 0.02 -1.87 -10.39
N GLY A 137 -0.25 -0.57 -10.60
CA GLY A 137 -0.81 -0.07 -11.85
C GLY A 137 0.10 -0.38 -13.04
N TYR A 138 1.40 -0.11 -12.89
CA TYR A 138 2.41 -0.32 -13.92
C TYR A 138 2.47 -1.77 -14.41
N LEU A 139 2.54 -2.75 -13.51
CA LEU A 139 2.53 -4.17 -13.89
C LEU A 139 1.28 -4.57 -14.68
N SER A 140 0.11 -4.15 -14.20
CA SER A 140 -1.16 -4.41 -14.88
C SER A 140 -1.19 -3.79 -16.28
N GLY A 141 -0.74 -2.53 -16.38
CA GLY A 141 -0.60 -1.81 -17.64
C GLY A 141 0.37 -2.51 -18.58
N PHE A 142 1.54 -2.90 -18.09
CA PHE A 142 2.57 -3.57 -18.89
C PHE A 142 2.03 -4.85 -19.54
N ARG A 143 1.33 -5.68 -18.75
CA ARG A 143 0.64 -6.87 -19.26
C ARG A 143 -0.42 -6.53 -20.31
N GLU A 144 -1.19 -5.46 -20.11
CA GLU A 144 -2.17 -4.98 -21.09
C GLU A 144 -1.50 -4.57 -22.41
N GLY A 145 -0.41 -3.81 -22.34
CA GLY A 145 0.38 -3.40 -23.51
C GLY A 145 0.93 -4.59 -24.30
N MET A 146 1.44 -5.60 -23.60
CA MET A 146 1.87 -6.87 -24.21
C MET A 146 0.69 -7.61 -24.87
N ARG A 147 -0.48 -7.62 -24.22
CA ARG A 147 -1.67 -8.33 -24.70
C ARG A 147 -2.16 -7.76 -26.02
N GLU A 148 -2.15 -6.44 -26.17
CA GLU A 148 -2.53 -5.79 -27.43
C GLU A 148 -1.67 -6.26 -28.60
N VAL A 149 -0.35 -6.37 -28.37
CA VAL A 149 0.58 -6.90 -29.38
C VAL A 149 0.28 -8.37 -29.66
N TRP A 150 0.09 -9.18 -28.61
CA TRP A 150 -0.19 -10.61 -28.75
C TRP A 150 -1.44 -10.87 -29.58
N ILE A 151 -2.55 -10.20 -29.28
CA ILE A 151 -3.81 -10.32 -30.03
C ILE A 151 -3.61 -10.00 -31.51
N ALA A 152 -2.78 -9.00 -31.84
CA ALA A 152 -2.54 -8.56 -33.21
C ALA A 152 -1.67 -9.54 -34.04
N VAL A 153 -0.85 -10.36 -33.38
CA VAL A 153 0.09 -11.29 -34.06
C VAL A 153 -0.34 -12.75 -33.97
N ARG A 154 -1.02 -13.19 -32.90
CA ARG A 154 -1.33 -14.61 -32.64
C ARG A 154 -2.10 -15.32 -33.75
N GLY A 155 -2.97 -14.60 -34.47
CA GLY A 155 -3.75 -15.18 -35.58
C GLY A 155 -2.95 -15.35 -36.88
N LYS A 156 -1.70 -14.91 -36.90
CA LYS A 156 -0.80 -14.92 -38.07
C LYS A 156 0.39 -15.87 -37.89
N LEU A 157 0.52 -16.48 -36.72
CA LEU A 157 1.54 -17.45 -36.35
C LEU A 157 0.99 -18.86 -36.55
#